data_AF-A0A225E844-F1
#
_entry.id   AF-A0A225E844-F1
#
_cell.length_a   1.000
_cell.length_b   1.000
_cell.length_c   1.000
_cell.angle_alpha   90.00
_cell.angle_beta   90.00
_cell.angle_gamma   90.00
#
_symmetry.space_group_name_H-M   'P 1'
#
loop_
_entity.id
_entity.type
_entity.pdbx_description
1 polymer ?
#
loop_
_entity_poly.entity_id
_entity_poly.type
_entity_poly.pdbx_seq_one_letter_code
_entity_poly.pdbx_strand_id
1 'polypeptide(L)'
;MILSDREIKAAIKRGAIRLSPTPDESMWSSTAVDLRLAPQINQWKRPTLGGVDIPIRPADEKYSFPALQRECCPETTITDQGYVLAAGKFILGWTIEKIRLPHHSKIAARVEGKSSLARLGLGVHVTAPTIHAGFGDRTIPKDYPGNPIQLEIWNVGPLDIVLVSGMKICQLIFESVEGTPDIGYTGQFADQGTGTSSAS
;
A
#
# COMPACT_ATOMS: atom_id res chain seq x y z
N MET A 1 -14.25 13.75 7.96
CA MET A 1 -13.41 14.65 8.78
C MET A 1 -12.06 14.00 9.00
N ILE A 2 -10.96 14.74 8.92
CA ILE A 2 -9.59 14.21 9.16
C ILE A 2 -9.32 14.10 10.66
N LEU A 3 -8.72 13.00 11.10
CA LEU A 3 -8.29 12.80 12.49
C LEU A 3 -6.92 13.46 12.73
N SER A 4 -6.78 14.16 13.85
CA SER A 4 -5.46 14.60 14.34
C SER A 4 -4.66 13.42 14.90
N ASP A 5 -3.35 13.60 15.07
CA ASP A 5 -2.47 12.65 15.77
C ASP A 5 -3.05 12.15 17.09
N ARG A 6 -3.58 13.06 17.92
CA ARG A 6 -4.24 12.74 19.19
C ARG A 6 -5.44 11.82 18.98
N GLU A 7 -6.28 12.11 17.99
CA GLU A 7 -7.47 11.31 17.70
C GLU A 7 -7.10 9.96 17.07
N ILE A 8 -6.05 9.88 16.25
CA ILE A 8 -5.50 8.62 15.74
C ILE A 8 -4.96 7.78 16.90
N LYS A 9 -4.14 8.35 17.79
CA LYS A 9 -3.62 7.66 18.99
C LYS A 9 -4.76 7.17 19.89
N ALA A 10 -5.80 7.99 20.10
CA ALA A 10 -6.99 7.60 20.86
C ALA A 10 -7.78 6.46 20.16
N ALA A 11 -7.89 6.50 18.83
CA ALA A 11 -8.52 5.46 18.03
C ALA A 11 -7.76 4.13 18.11
N ILE A 12 -6.42 4.17 18.13
CA ILE A 12 -5.58 2.99 18.34
C ILE A 12 -5.82 2.41 19.73
N LYS A 13 -5.83 3.24 20.78
CA LYS A 13 -6.02 2.78 22.16
C LYS A 13 -7.36 2.06 22.37
N ARG A 14 -8.43 2.50 21.68
CA ARG A 14 -9.76 1.86 21.75
C ARG A 14 -9.97 0.72 20.73
N GLY A 15 -8.94 0.36 19.96
CA GLY A 15 -9.01 -0.71 18.97
C GLY A 15 -9.77 -0.37 17.68
N ALA A 16 -10.09 0.91 17.45
CA ALA A 16 -10.75 1.38 16.24
C ALA A 16 -9.79 1.47 15.03
N ILE A 17 -8.49 1.56 15.29
CA ILE A 17 -7.42 1.46 14.30
C ILE A 17 -6.38 0.51 14.87
N ARG A 18 -5.81 -0.36 14.04
CA ARG A 18 -4.59 -1.10 14.40
C ARG A 18 -3.50 -0.85 13.37
N LEU A 19 -2.32 -0.51 13.86
CA LEU A 19 -1.07 -0.39 13.12
C LEU A 19 -0.06 -1.37 13.71
N SER A 20 0.53 -2.22 12.87
CA SER A 20 1.48 -3.25 13.29
C SER A 20 2.69 -3.30 12.36
N PRO A 21 3.93 -3.03 12.83
CA PRO A 21 4.29 -2.69 14.21
C PRO A 21 3.70 -1.34 14.65
N THR A 22 3.67 -1.12 15.97
CA THR A 22 3.22 0.16 16.52
C THR A 22 4.19 1.27 16.10
N PRO A 23 3.70 2.40 15.54
CA PRO A 23 4.56 3.50 15.12
C PRO A 23 5.30 4.13 16.31
N ASP A 24 6.59 4.41 16.14
CA ASP A 24 7.36 5.19 17.09
C ASP A 24 6.99 6.69 17.03
N GLU A 25 7.42 7.48 18.04
CA GLU A 25 7.08 8.90 18.12
C GLU A 25 7.58 9.72 16.92
N SER A 26 8.62 9.29 16.22
CA SER A 26 9.15 9.99 15.04
C SER A 26 8.27 9.83 13.79
N MET A 27 7.33 8.89 13.80
CA MET A 27 6.46 8.59 12.66
C MET A 27 5.22 9.49 12.61
N TRP A 28 4.99 10.32 13.63
CA TRP A 28 3.78 11.12 13.74
C TRP A 28 3.96 12.54 13.18
N SER A 29 2.89 13.03 12.58
CA SER A 29 2.67 14.45 12.26
C SER A 29 1.28 14.85 12.75
N SER A 30 0.93 16.13 12.71
CA SER A 30 -0.33 16.66 13.27
C SER A 30 -1.60 15.93 12.83
N THR A 31 -1.63 15.35 11.62
CA THR A 31 -2.83 14.70 11.04
C THR A 31 -2.50 13.44 10.25
N ALA A 32 -1.27 12.91 10.37
CA ALA A 32 -0.86 11.73 9.63
C ALA A 32 0.18 10.91 10.38
N VAL A 33 0.28 9.63 10.01
CA VAL A 33 1.32 8.71 10.47
C VAL A 33 2.09 8.18 9.26
N ASP A 34 3.41 8.29 9.30
CA ASP A 34 4.29 7.77 8.26
C ASP A 34 4.27 6.24 8.23
N LEU A 35 4.42 5.65 7.05
CA LEU A 35 4.68 4.23 6.84
C LEU A 35 6.04 4.02 6.16
N ARG A 36 6.63 2.86 6.37
CA ARG A 36 7.96 2.50 5.87
C ARG A 36 7.88 1.54 4.71
N LEU A 37 8.84 1.65 3.79
CA LEU A 37 8.98 0.77 2.63
C LEU A 37 9.48 -0.61 3.07
N ALA A 38 8.75 -1.67 2.73
CA ALA A 38 9.19 -3.05 2.87
C ALA A 38 10.26 -3.40 1.83
N PRO A 39 11.12 -4.40 2.08
CA PRO A 39 12.17 -4.75 1.15
C PRO A 39 11.65 -5.42 -0.13
N GLN A 40 10.45 -6.00 -0.12
CA GLN A 40 9.85 -6.64 -1.31
C GLN A 40 9.29 -5.60 -2.28
N ILE A 41 9.68 -5.71 -3.54
CA ILE A 41 9.16 -4.92 -4.65
C ILE A 41 8.86 -5.82 -5.85
N ASN A 42 7.96 -5.41 -6.74
CA ASN A 42 7.69 -6.12 -7.99
C ASN A 42 7.95 -5.22 -9.19
N GLN A 43 8.61 -5.77 -10.20
CA GLN A 43 8.94 -5.05 -11.43
C GLN A 43 8.18 -5.64 -12.61
N TRP A 44 7.42 -4.80 -13.31
CA TRP A 44 6.73 -5.22 -14.52
C TRP A 44 7.73 -5.52 -15.65
N LYS A 45 7.57 -6.70 -16.23
CA LYS A 45 8.14 -7.12 -17.51
C LYS A 45 7.06 -7.00 -18.57
N ARG A 46 7.49 -6.76 -19.81
CA ARG A 46 6.55 -6.73 -20.92
C ARG A 46 6.05 -8.16 -21.20
N PRO A 47 4.73 -8.36 -21.30
CA PRO A 47 4.18 -9.64 -21.71
C PRO A 47 4.57 -9.91 -23.16
N THR A 48 5.00 -11.12 -23.47
CA THR A 48 5.41 -11.51 -24.83
C THR A 48 4.68 -12.75 -25.30
N LEU A 49 4.23 -12.76 -26.55
CA LEU A 49 3.71 -13.96 -27.22
C LEU A 49 4.58 -14.26 -28.45
N GLY A 50 5.23 -15.43 -28.47
CA GLY A 50 6.16 -15.78 -29.55
C GLY A 50 7.37 -14.83 -29.67
N GLY A 51 7.78 -14.20 -28.56
CA GLY A 51 8.88 -13.23 -28.54
C GLY A 51 8.51 -11.78 -28.91
N VAL A 52 7.23 -11.50 -29.14
CA VAL A 52 6.74 -10.15 -29.47
C VAL A 52 5.97 -9.57 -28.29
N ASP A 53 6.28 -8.32 -27.92
CA ASP A 53 5.55 -7.55 -26.91
C ASP A 53 4.07 -7.43 -27.31
N ILE A 54 3.16 -7.78 -26.40
CA ILE A 54 1.71 -7.67 -26.63
C ILE A 54 1.06 -6.63 -25.72
N PRO A 55 0.02 -5.91 -26.18
CA PRO A 55 -0.76 -5.05 -25.31
C PRO A 55 -1.67 -5.88 -24.40
N ILE A 56 -1.89 -5.40 -23.18
CA ILE A 56 -2.88 -5.95 -22.24
C ILE A 56 -4.25 -5.32 -22.53
N ARG A 57 -5.29 -6.15 -22.49
CA ARG A 57 -6.69 -5.75 -22.68
C ARG A 57 -7.48 -6.01 -21.40
N PRO A 58 -7.61 -5.02 -20.49
CA PRO A 58 -8.29 -5.21 -19.21
C PRO A 58 -9.79 -5.50 -19.32
N ALA A 59 -10.40 -5.21 -20.47
CA ALA A 59 -11.83 -5.44 -20.74
C ALA A 59 -12.15 -6.84 -21.31
N ASP A 60 -11.13 -7.67 -21.60
CA ASP A 60 -11.34 -9.01 -22.14
C ASP A 60 -11.91 -9.94 -21.06
N GLU A 61 -12.84 -10.83 -21.42
CA GLU A 61 -13.47 -11.77 -20.47
C GLU A 61 -12.48 -12.67 -19.74
N LYS A 62 -11.34 -12.98 -20.37
CA LYS A 62 -10.28 -13.83 -19.80
C LYS A 62 -9.24 -13.03 -19.01
N TYR A 63 -9.38 -11.71 -18.91
CA TYR A 63 -8.44 -10.88 -18.17
C TYR A 63 -8.49 -11.21 -16.68
N SER A 64 -7.32 -11.48 -16.11
CA SER A 64 -7.14 -11.66 -14.68
C SER A 64 -5.90 -10.92 -14.23
N PHE A 65 -6.09 -9.84 -13.46
CA PHE A 65 -4.98 -9.08 -12.90
C PHE A 65 -4.04 -9.96 -12.05
N PRO A 66 -4.51 -10.83 -11.13
CA PRO A 66 -3.64 -11.71 -10.37
C PRO A 66 -2.83 -12.68 -11.25
N ALA A 67 -3.42 -13.21 -12.32
CA ALA A 67 -2.69 -14.07 -13.26
C ALA A 67 -1.59 -13.29 -13.98
N LEU A 68 -1.94 -12.11 -14.50
CA LEU A 68 -0.98 -11.22 -15.17
C LEU A 68 0.15 -10.78 -14.25
N GLN A 69 -0.14 -10.44 -12.99
CA GLN A 69 0.87 -10.05 -12.01
C GLN A 69 1.83 -11.19 -11.71
N ARG A 70 1.33 -12.42 -11.54
CA ARG A 70 2.19 -13.61 -11.32
C ARG A 70 3.13 -13.89 -12.49
N GLU A 71 2.65 -13.71 -13.71
CA GLU A 71 3.42 -13.98 -14.92
C GLU A 71 4.42 -12.86 -15.25
N CYS A 72 3.97 -11.60 -15.13
CA CYS A 72 4.68 -10.44 -15.68
C CYS A 72 5.25 -9.51 -14.61
N CYS A 73 5.04 -9.74 -13.32
CA CYS A 73 5.51 -8.85 -12.25
C CYS A 73 6.29 -9.61 -11.16
N PRO A 74 7.43 -10.24 -11.50
CA PRO A 74 8.22 -10.99 -10.54
C PRO A 74 8.64 -10.14 -9.34
N GLU A 75 8.62 -10.76 -8.17
CA GLU A 75 9.12 -10.15 -6.93
C GLU A 75 10.64 -10.12 -6.92
N THR A 76 11.20 -9.03 -6.41
CA THR A 76 12.62 -8.88 -6.08
C THR A 76 12.76 -8.16 -4.73
N THR A 77 13.95 -8.19 -4.17
CA THR A 77 14.24 -7.63 -2.84
C THR A 77 15.22 -6.47 -2.94
N ILE A 78 14.91 -5.36 -2.27
CA ILE A 78 15.81 -4.23 -2.10
C ILE A 78 17.05 -4.71 -1.33
N THR A 79 18.23 -4.53 -1.91
CA THR A 79 19.51 -4.92 -1.30
C THR A 79 19.94 -3.93 -0.21
N ASP A 80 20.98 -4.28 0.55
CA ASP A 80 21.59 -3.36 1.53
C ASP A 80 22.14 -2.07 0.90
N GLN A 81 22.45 -2.10 -0.41
CA GLN A 81 22.86 -0.91 -1.17
C GLN A 81 21.68 -0.08 -1.69
N GLY A 82 20.44 -0.51 -1.40
CA GLY A 82 19.21 0.07 -1.91
C GLY A 82 18.80 -0.48 -3.28
N TYR A 83 17.77 0.14 -3.86
CA TYR A 83 17.27 -0.11 -5.20
C TYR A 83 17.21 1.21 -5.97
N VAL A 84 17.86 1.27 -7.13
CA VAL A 84 17.85 2.46 -7.98
C VAL A 84 16.57 2.48 -8.81
N LEU A 85 15.62 3.34 -8.44
CA LEU A 85 14.45 3.64 -9.23
C LEU A 85 14.81 4.74 -10.25
N ALA A 86 15.15 4.30 -11.45
CA ALA A 86 15.54 5.21 -12.53
C ALA A 86 14.39 6.16 -12.94
N ALA A 87 14.75 7.30 -13.51
CA ALA A 87 13.78 8.25 -14.07
C ALA A 87 12.81 7.56 -15.06
N GLY A 88 11.52 7.88 -14.96
CA GLY A 88 10.44 7.32 -15.79
C GLY A 88 10.06 5.86 -15.49
N LYS A 89 10.56 5.29 -14.38
CA LYS A 89 10.24 3.91 -13.99
C LYS A 89 9.11 3.83 -12.98
N PHE A 90 8.42 2.69 -13.04
CA PHE A 90 7.30 2.30 -12.20
C PHE A 90 7.57 0.91 -11.63
N ILE A 91 7.33 0.73 -10.34
CA ILE A 91 7.39 -0.55 -9.63
C ILE A 91 6.22 -0.65 -8.65
N LEU A 92 5.92 -1.87 -8.20
CA LEU A 92 5.08 -2.07 -7.03
C LEU A 92 5.96 -2.29 -5.80
N GLY A 93 5.52 -1.80 -4.65
CA GLY A 93 6.16 -2.04 -3.36
C GLY A 93 5.13 -2.33 -2.28
N TRP A 94 5.60 -2.55 -1.06
CA TRP A 94 4.74 -2.79 0.10
C TRP A 94 5.14 -1.91 1.27
N THR A 95 4.20 -1.61 2.16
CA THR A 95 4.51 -1.05 3.47
C THR A 95 4.98 -2.13 4.44
N ILE A 96 5.89 -1.79 5.36
CA ILE A 96 6.25 -2.65 6.50
C ILE A 96 5.05 -2.76 7.44
N GLU A 97 4.41 -1.64 7.71
CA GLU A 97 3.26 -1.56 8.60
C GLU A 97 2.05 -2.23 7.95
N LYS A 98 1.34 -2.97 8.79
CA LYS A 98 0.05 -3.58 8.53
C LYS A 98 -1.03 -2.76 9.19
N ILE A 99 -2.13 -2.57 8.48
CA ILE A 99 -3.28 -1.79 8.94
C ILE A 99 -4.50 -2.68 9.03
N ARG A 100 -5.24 -2.50 10.12
CA ARG A 100 -6.59 -3.03 10.27
C ARG A 100 -7.53 -1.91 10.70
N LEU A 101 -8.59 -1.73 9.91
CA LEU A 101 -9.67 -0.78 10.14
C LEU A 101 -10.97 -1.57 10.29
N PRO A 102 -11.43 -1.88 11.51
CA PRO A 102 -12.69 -2.58 11.68
C PRO A 102 -13.85 -1.80 11.05
N HIS A 103 -14.72 -2.45 10.30
CA HIS A 103 -15.80 -1.76 9.56
C HIS A 103 -16.72 -0.93 10.49
N HIS A 104 -17.03 -1.45 11.68
CA HIS A 104 -17.81 -0.77 12.71
C HIS A 104 -17.10 0.44 13.36
N SER A 105 -15.81 0.64 13.10
CA SER A 105 -15.07 1.80 13.60
C SER A 105 -15.45 3.10 12.88
N LYS A 106 -16.07 3.01 11.69
CA LYS A 106 -16.41 4.14 10.83
C LYS A 106 -15.18 5.01 10.51
N ILE A 107 -14.06 4.34 10.23
CA ILE A 107 -12.80 4.99 9.85
C ILE A 107 -12.33 4.42 8.52
N ALA A 108 -11.98 5.32 7.61
CA ALA A 108 -11.22 5.04 6.40
C ALA A 108 -9.86 5.75 6.50
N ALA A 109 -8.97 5.50 5.55
CA ALA A 109 -7.73 6.25 5.43
C ALA A 109 -7.39 6.55 3.96
N ARG A 110 -6.44 7.45 3.75
CA ARG A 110 -5.78 7.67 2.46
C ARG A 110 -4.29 7.47 2.59
N VAL A 111 -3.70 6.78 1.63
CA VAL A 111 -2.25 6.74 1.41
C VAL A 111 -1.86 7.99 0.65
N GLU A 112 -0.96 8.76 1.22
CA GLU A 112 -0.45 9.98 0.62
C GLU A 112 1.07 9.90 0.50
N GLY A 113 1.61 10.53 -0.54
CA GLY A 113 3.05 10.75 -0.66
C GLY A 113 3.56 11.70 0.42
N LYS A 114 4.88 11.70 0.63
CA LYS A 114 5.55 12.72 1.45
C LYS A 114 5.96 13.89 0.57
N SER A 115 5.74 15.13 1.03
CA SER A 115 6.05 16.33 0.24
C SER A 115 7.51 16.40 -0.20
N SER A 116 8.45 15.96 0.64
CA SER A 116 9.88 15.90 0.29
C SER A 116 10.16 14.96 -0.89
N LEU A 117 9.48 13.81 -0.94
CA LEU A 117 9.65 12.81 -2.00
C LEU A 117 8.92 13.22 -3.27
N ALA A 118 7.73 13.80 -3.15
CA ALA A 118 6.98 14.33 -4.27
C ALA A 118 7.76 15.42 -5.04
N ARG A 119 8.52 16.26 -4.32
CA ARG A 119 9.41 17.28 -4.94
C ARG A 119 10.59 16.70 -5.72
N LEU A 120 10.91 15.42 -5.54
CA LEU A 120 11.85 14.67 -6.38
C LEU A 120 11.18 14.00 -7.59
N GLY A 121 9.85 14.07 -7.69
CA GLY A 121 9.06 13.35 -8.69
C GLY A 121 8.68 11.93 -8.29
N LEU A 122 8.86 11.55 -7.01
CA LEU A 122 8.48 10.23 -6.50
C LEU A 122 7.02 10.21 -6.05
N GLY A 123 6.20 9.38 -6.70
CA GLY A 123 4.84 9.03 -6.28
C GLY A 123 4.78 7.65 -5.63
N VAL A 124 3.72 7.41 -4.84
CA VAL A 124 3.50 6.16 -4.07
C VAL A 124 2.12 5.53 -4.29
N HIS A 125 1.26 6.22 -5.03
CA HIS A 125 0.03 5.69 -5.61
C HIS A 125 -0.20 6.39 -6.97
N VAL A 126 -1.04 5.83 -7.84
CA VAL A 126 -1.42 6.50 -9.09
C VAL A 126 -2.80 7.16 -8.99
N THR A 127 -3.83 6.37 -8.65
CA THR A 127 -5.23 6.85 -8.62
C THR A 127 -6.09 6.26 -7.51
N ALA A 128 -5.55 5.31 -6.72
CA ALA A 128 -6.31 4.58 -5.71
C ALA A 128 -5.71 4.76 -4.29
N PRO A 129 -5.71 5.99 -3.73
CA PRO A 129 -5.13 6.22 -2.40
C PRO A 129 -6.00 5.68 -1.26
N THR A 130 -7.27 5.38 -1.52
CA THR A 130 -8.27 5.10 -0.48
C THR A 130 -8.09 3.72 0.14
N ILE A 131 -7.96 3.70 1.46
CA ILE A 131 -8.07 2.51 2.32
C ILE A 131 -9.46 2.50 2.94
N HIS A 132 -10.29 1.57 2.48
CA HIS A 132 -11.69 1.49 2.91
C HIS A 132 -11.84 1.02 4.36
N ALA A 133 -12.94 1.44 5.00
CA ALA A 133 -13.37 0.84 6.26
C ALA A 133 -13.59 -0.67 6.08
N GLY A 134 -13.10 -1.47 7.02
CA GLY A 134 -13.04 -2.93 6.91
C GLY A 134 -11.71 -3.46 6.35
N PHE A 135 -10.82 -2.61 5.83
CA PHE A 135 -9.53 -3.08 5.31
C PHE A 135 -8.70 -3.77 6.39
N GLY A 136 -8.24 -4.99 6.09
CA GLY A 136 -7.48 -5.81 7.04
C GLY A 136 -8.28 -6.28 8.26
N ASP A 137 -9.60 -6.14 8.27
CA ASP A 137 -10.47 -6.59 9.36
C ASP A 137 -10.81 -8.08 9.22
N ARG A 138 -9.93 -8.94 9.75
CA ARG A 138 -10.22 -10.37 9.91
C ARG A 138 -10.69 -10.67 11.33
N THR A 139 -11.74 -11.46 11.45
CA THR A 139 -12.28 -11.92 12.74
C THR A 139 -11.47 -13.07 13.32
N ILE A 140 -10.76 -13.83 12.48
CA ILE A 140 -9.94 -14.98 12.85
C ILE A 140 -8.61 -14.96 12.06
N PRO A 141 -7.45 -15.13 12.73
CA PRO A 141 -7.28 -15.22 14.18
C PRO A 141 -7.47 -13.85 14.85
N LYS A 142 -7.84 -13.84 16.14
CA LYS A 142 -8.20 -12.61 16.89
C LYS A 142 -7.05 -11.60 16.96
N ASP A 143 -5.82 -12.08 16.89
CA ASP A 143 -4.57 -11.31 16.93
C ASP A 143 -4.06 -10.92 15.54
N TYR A 144 -4.86 -11.10 14.48
CA TYR A 144 -4.48 -10.78 13.10
C TYR A 144 -4.02 -9.32 12.94
N PRO A 145 -2.76 -9.08 12.47
CA PRO A 145 -2.12 -7.76 12.48
C PRO A 145 -2.69 -6.73 11.50
N GLY A 146 -3.57 -7.16 10.59
CA GLY A 146 -4.00 -6.36 9.44
C GLY A 146 -3.19 -6.70 8.18
N ASN A 147 -3.43 -5.93 7.12
CA ASN A 147 -2.75 -6.08 5.83
C ASN A 147 -1.73 -4.98 5.61
N PRO A 148 -0.57 -5.27 4.99
CA PRO A 148 0.26 -4.22 4.42
C PRO A 148 -0.47 -3.56 3.26
N ILE A 149 0.00 -2.38 2.87
CA ILE A 149 -0.51 -1.67 1.71
C ILE A 149 0.45 -1.85 0.54
N GLN A 150 -0.09 -2.27 -0.60
CA GLN A 150 0.63 -2.22 -1.86
C GLN A 150 0.76 -0.76 -2.31
N LEU A 151 1.96 -0.36 -2.73
CA LEU A 151 2.27 0.97 -3.22
C LEU A 151 2.55 0.91 -4.72
N GLU A 152 1.99 1.85 -5.47
CA GLU A 152 2.39 2.10 -6.85
C GLU A 152 3.49 3.16 -6.86
N ILE A 153 4.75 2.72 -6.82
CA ILE A 153 5.90 3.61 -6.70
C ILE A 153 6.40 3.99 -8.09
N TRP A 154 6.43 5.28 -8.38
CA TRP A 154 6.86 5.78 -9.68
C TRP A 154 7.73 7.01 -9.57
N ASN A 155 8.64 7.16 -10.52
CA ASN A 155 9.55 8.29 -10.62
C ASN A 155 9.27 9.04 -11.93
N VAL A 156 8.58 10.18 -11.88
CA VAL A 156 8.46 11.10 -13.03
C VAL A 156 9.54 12.18 -13.02
N GLY A 157 10.37 12.21 -11.98
CA GLY A 157 11.45 13.15 -11.86
C GLY A 157 12.57 12.86 -12.86
N PRO A 158 13.49 13.81 -13.08
CA PRO A 158 14.62 13.66 -13.98
C PRO A 158 15.81 12.91 -13.35
N LEU A 159 15.77 12.63 -12.04
CA LEU A 159 16.86 12.04 -11.28
C LEU A 159 16.57 10.58 -10.95
N ASP A 160 17.60 9.75 -10.90
CA ASP A 160 17.49 8.41 -10.33
C ASP A 160 17.40 8.49 -8.80
N ILE A 161 16.51 7.71 -8.21
CA ILE A 161 16.22 7.73 -6.77
C ILE A 161 16.59 6.39 -6.16
N VAL A 162 17.43 6.41 -5.11
CA VAL A 162 17.74 5.19 -4.36
C VAL A 162 16.67 4.97 -3.29
N LEU A 163 15.91 3.89 -3.44
CA LEU A 163 14.96 3.41 -2.43
C LEU A 163 15.68 2.50 -1.44
N VAL A 164 15.43 2.72 -0.15
CA VAL A 164 16.05 1.95 0.93
C VAL A 164 14.95 1.29 1.77
N SER A 165 15.09 0.01 2.04
CA SER A 165 14.19 -0.71 2.95
C SER A 165 14.13 -0.01 4.31
N GLY A 166 12.93 0.17 4.85
CA GLY A 166 12.70 0.86 6.12
C GLY A 166 12.60 2.39 6.03
N MET A 167 12.84 3.01 4.87
CA MET A 167 12.63 4.46 4.71
C MET A 167 11.15 4.84 4.85
N LYS A 168 10.86 5.99 5.44
CA LYS A 168 9.50 6.57 5.49
C LYS A 168 9.08 6.97 4.07
N ILE A 169 8.20 6.20 3.44
CA ILE A 169 7.89 6.29 2.01
C ILE A 169 6.57 7.01 1.74
N CYS A 170 5.56 6.76 2.58
CA CYS A 170 4.24 7.36 2.48
C CYS A 170 3.71 7.70 3.88
N GLN A 171 2.51 8.25 3.94
CA GLN A 171 1.81 8.55 5.18
C GLN A 171 0.33 8.23 5.05
N LEU A 172 -0.32 7.93 6.17
CA LEU A 172 -1.76 7.75 6.23
C LEU A 172 -2.43 8.98 6.81
N ILE A 173 -3.48 9.44 6.14
CA ILE A 173 -4.45 10.38 6.69
C ILE A 173 -5.73 9.59 7.00
N PHE A 174 -6.19 9.62 8.25
CA PHE A 174 -7.41 8.91 8.65
C PHE A 174 -8.62 9.83 8.62
N GLU A 175 -9.76 9.27 8.24
CA GLU A 175 -11.01 10.01 8.12
C GLU A 175 -12.20 9.27 8.72
N SER A 176 -13.07 10.01 9.38
CA SER A 176 -14.37 9.51 9.80
C SER A 176 -15.27 9.26 8.59
N VAL A 177 -15.90 8.08 8.58
CA VAL A 177 -16.94 7.67 7.65
C VAL A 177 -18.31 7.98 8.27
N GLU A 178 -19.23 8.49 7.47
CA GLU A 178 -20.61 8.69 7.89
C GLU A 178 -21.38 7.37 7.80
N GLY A 179 -22.09 7.03 8.88
CA GLY A 179 -22.76 5.72 9.00
C GLY A 179 -21.79 4.55 9.20
N THR A 180 -22.34 3.38 9.51
CA THR A 180 -21.59 2.12 9.52
C THR A 180 -21.72 1.48 8.14
N PRO A 181 -20.62 1.15 7.45
CA PRO A 181 -20.72 0.45 6.17
C PRO A 181 -21.36 -0.93 6.33
N ASP A 182 -22.40 -1.22 5.54
CA ASP A 182 -23.04 -2.54 5.50
C ASP A 182 -22.14 -3.59 4.82
N ILE A 183 -21.38 -3.15 3.82
CA ILE A 183 -20.41 -3.95 3.09
C ILE A 183 -19.04 -3.75 3.74
N GLY A 184 -18.51 -4.80 4.37
CA GLY A 184 -17.10 -4.83 4.78
C GLY A 184 -16.16 -4.80 3.57
N TYR A 185 -14.84 -4.67 3.77
CA TYR A 185 -13.90 -4.73 2.65
C TYR A 185 -13.71 -6.18 2.18
N THR A 186 -14.50 -6.60 1.18
CA THR A 186 -14.41 -7.90 0.50
C THR A 186 -13.85 -7.77 -0.93
N GLY A 187 -13.13 -6.69 -1.21
CA GLY A 187 -12.55 -6.45 -2.53
C GLY A 187 -11.48 -7.48 -2.90
N GLN A 188 -11.08 -7.50 -4.17
CA GLN A 188 -10.05 -8.40 -4.71
C GLN A 188 -8.73 -8.41 -3.92
N PHE A 189 -8.44 -7.33 -3.20
CA PHE A 189 -7.21 -7.13 -2.42
C PHE A 189 -7.43 -7.20 -0.91
N ALA A 190 -8.56 -7.77 -0.45
CA ALA A 190 -8.87 -7.95 0.97
C ALA A 190 -7.84 -8.80 1.73
N ASP A 191 -7.09 -9.64 1.02
CA ASP A 191 -6.08 -10.54 1.59
C ASP A 191 -4.67 -10.32 1.03
N GLN A 192 -4.34 -9.08 0.66
CA GLN A 192 -3.05 -8.74 0.06
C GLN A 192 -1.86 -8.80 1.05
N GLY A 193 -0.67 -9.20 0.56
CA GLY A 193 0.58 -9.04 1.30
C GLY A 193 1.78 -9.77 0.69
N THR A 194 2.96 -9.58 1.29
CA THR A 194 4.18 -10.28 0.90
C THR A 194 4.09 -11.76 1.23
N GLY A 195 4.35 -12.65 0.27
CA GLY A 195 4.27 -14.10 0.46
C GLY A 195 2.86 -14.69 0.47
N THR A 196 1.81 -13.89 0.23
CA THR A 196 0.49 -14.44 -0.10
C THR A 196 0.51 -14.80 -1.58
N SER A 197 0.63 -16.09 -1.91
CA SER A 197 0.16 -16.57 -3.20
C SER A 197 -1.30 -16.15 -3.31
N SER A 198 -1.66 -15.29 -4.27
CA SER A 198 -3.06 -14.99 -4.59
C SER A 198 -3.78 -16.33 -4.75
N ALA A 199 -4.54 -16.73 -3.74
CA ALA A 199 -5.19 -18.02 -3.71
C ALA A 199 -6.33 -17.99 -4.75
N SER A 200 -6.23 -18.94 -5.68
CA SER A 200 -7.23 -19.44 -6.65
C SER A 200 -8.11 -18.40 -7.36
#